data_AF-A0A7J7KR87-F1
#
_entry.id   AF-A0A7J7KR87-F1
#
_cell.length_a   1.000
_cell.length_b   1.000
_cell.length_c   1.000
_cell.angle_alpha   90.00
_cell.angle_beta   90.00
_cell.angle_gamma   90.00
#
_symmetry.space_group_name_H-M   'P 1'
#
loop_
_entity.id
_entity.type
_entity.pdbx_description
1 polymer ?
#
loop_
_entity_poly.entity_id
_entity_poly.type
_entity_poly.pdbx_seq_one_letter_code
_entity_poly.pdbx_strand_id
1 'polypeptide(L)'
;MEEDVSNAALDSRVRDQYSSLSAICGKYLAIKAEIEMAMMEKSPKISMHIKSLEVVMHSLKTLKTSMSPAFASPLSLFQDKLKKMMDSAAELNAFLTSIEEIKNDLVEINPVDIVSFYKYTIVPLKVFDILKAFLLVLQKDHLTLQRWWDVRNEVSGYNRVTNHLAQAKKYSPVVLNMLNIIEARYLCDPYLSLINVDEDSSSEQLTLAIILKWVLLMVNESTVHYKEHGGDLEKALTEFEVCVTLSLAPFSLQ
;
A
#
# COMPACT_ATOMS: atom_id res chain seq x y z
N MET A 1 31.78 18.48 47.67
CA MET A 1 32.89 18.24 46.72
C MET A 1 32.76 16.90 46.00
N GLU A 2 32.72 15.73 46.65
CA GLU A 2 32.46 14.47 45.92
C GLU A 2 31.03 14.38 45.35
N GLU A 3 30.02 14.92 46.06
CA GLU A 3 28.64 15.00 45.56
C GLU A 3 28.47 15.96 44.37
N ASP A 4 29.25 17.04 44.30
CA ASP A 4 29.15 18.04 43.21
C ASP A 4 29.78 17.55 41.90
N VAL A 5 30.90 16.80 42.00
CA VAL A 5 31.54 16.16 40.84
C VAL A 5 30.70 14.99 40.33
N SER A 6 30.06 14.24 41.25
CA SER A 6 29.11 13.18 40.91
C SER A 6 27.88 13.75 40.19
N ASN A 7 27.29 14.84 40.70
CA ASN A 7 26.15 15.51 40.07
C ASN A 7 26.50 16.15 38.71
N ALA A 8 27.68 16.76 38.57
CA ALA A 8 28.13 17.33 37.29
C ALA A 8 28.38 16.24 36.22
N ALA A 9 28.94 15.09 36.61
CA ALA A 9 29.13 13.96 35.71
C ALA A 9 27.80 13.28 35.35
N LEU A 10 26.85 13.22 36.30
CA LEU A 10 25.49 12.75 36.06
C LEU A 10 24.78 13.67 35.05
N ASP A 11 24.88 14.98 35.23
CA ASP A 11 24.32 15.99 34.33
C ASP A 11 24.92 15.92 32.93
N SER A 12 26.23 15.75 32.79
CA SER A 12 26.89 15.60 31.49
C SER A 12 26.41 14.35 30.75
N ARG A 13 26.34 13.20 31.46
CA ARG A 13 25.94 11.92 30.86
C ARG A 13 24.48 11.92 30.44
N VAL A 14 23.62 12.54 31.25
CA VAL A 14 22.21 12.74 30.95
C VAL A 14 22.07 13.64 29.71
N ARG A 15 22.84 14.73 29.63
CA ARG A 15 22.83 15.66 28.48
C ARG A 15 23.30 14.98 27.18
N ASP A 16 24.31 14.12 27.21
CA ASP A 16 24.79 13.36 26.06
C ASP A 16 23.76 12.33 25.57
N GLN A 17 23.08 11.65 26.50
CA GLN A 17 22.01 10.72 26.19
C GLN A 17 20.80 11.43 25.57
N TYR A 18 20.47 12.62 26.05
CA TYR A 18 19.41 13.46 25.46
C TYR A 18 19.77 14.02 24.09
N SER A 19 21.01 14.46 23.89
CA SER A 19 21.51 14.89 22.58
C SER A 19 21.38 13.78 21.55
N SER A 20 21.71 12.54 21.95
CA SER A 20 21.54 11.34 21.13
C SER A 20 20.07 11.06 20.80
N LEU A 21 19.17 11.17 21.79
CA LEU A 21 17.74 11.01 21.57
C LEU A 21 17.16 12.08 20.63
N SER A 22 17.55 13.34 20.82
CA SER A 22 17.14 14.46 19.97
C SER A 22 17.60 14.27 18.52
N ALA A 23 18.82 13.80 18.30
CA ALA A 23 19.33 13.50 16.96
C ALA A 23 18.54 12.37 16.28
N ILE A 24 18.18 11.32 17.03
CA ILE A 24 17.34 10.23 16.53
C ILE A 24 15.94 10.75 16.17
N CYS A 25 15.34 11.59 17.02
CA CYS A 25 14.04 12.20 16.76
C CYS A 25 14.08 13.13 15.53
N GLY A 26 15.14 13.91 15.35
CA GLY A 26 15.32 14.77 14.18
C GLY A 26 15.43 13.97 12.88
N LYS A 27 16.19 12.87 12.87
CA LYS A 27 16.27 11.95 11.73
C LYS A 27 14.91 11.34 11.41
N TYR A 28 14.16 10.94 12.44
CA TYR A 28 12.80 10.44 12.26
C TYR A 28 11.88 11.48 11.62
N LEU A 29 11.87 12.73 12.11
CA LEU A 29 10.96 13.76 11.61
C LEU A 29 11.20 14.06 10.13
N ALA A 30 12.45 14.00 9.69
CA ALA A 30 12.79 14.09 8.27
C ALA A 30 12.22 12.91 7.47
N ILE A 31 12.38 11.67 7.95
CA ILE A 31 11.84 10.47 7.28
C ILE A 31 10.30 10.49 7.26
N LYS A 32 9.65 10.98 8.32
CA LYS A 32 8.20 11.19 8.39
C LYS A 32 7.71 12.09 7.25
N ALA A 33 8.32 13.27 7.10
CA ALA A 33 7.93 14.21 6.03
C ALA A 33 8.08 13.57 4.64
N GLU A 34 9.12 12.76 4.43
CA GLU A 34 9.33 12.04 3.17
C GLU A 34 8.28 10.95 2.93
N ILE A 35 7.86 10.22 3.97
CA ILE A 35 6.78 9.22 3.89
C ILE A 35 5.44 9.90 3.60
N GLU A 36 5.13 11.01 4.26
CA GLU A 36 3.91 11.79 4.01
C GLU A 36 3.84 12.28 2.56
N MET A 37 4.95 12.77 2.01
CA MET A 37 5.04 13.12 0.58
C MET A 37 4.85 11.90 -0.32
N ALA A 38 5.50 10.77 -0.03
CA ALA A 38 5.36 9.55 -0.81
C ALA A 38 3.93 8.99 -0.80
N MET A 39 3.22 9.14 0.32
CA MET A 39 1.80 8.81 0.44
C MET A 39 0.93 9.72 -0.43
N MET A 40 1.13 11.04 -0.38
CA MET A 40 0.42 11.99 -1.25
C MET A 40 0.65 11.69 -2.75
N GLU A 41 1.86 11.27 -3.11
CA GLU A 41 2.23 10.89 -4.47
C GLU A 41 1.75 9.48 -4.88
N LYS A 42 1.26 8.66 -3.94
CA LYS A 42 0.95 7.23 -4.14
C LYS A 42 2.12 6.44 -4.75
N SER A 43 3.34 6.69 -4.26
CA SER A 43 4.58 6.20 -4.87
C SER A 43 5.20 5.00 -4.12
N PRO A 44 5.76 3.99 -4.82
CA PRO A 44 6.48 2.86 -4.19
C PRO A 44 7.83 3.25 -3.55
N LYS A 45 8.19 4.55 -3.54
CA LYS A 45 9.38 5.07 -2.86
C LYS A 45 9.36 4.86 -1.34
N ILE A 46 8.21 4.51 -0.76
CA ILE A 46 8.05 4.15 0.67
C ILE A 46 9.10 3.10 1.10
N SER A 47 9.45 2.15 0.22
CA SER A 47 10.51 1.16 0.45
C SER A 47 11.87 1.74 0.87
N MET A 48 12.29 2.88 0.29
CA MET A 48 13.55 3.54 0.67
C MET A 48 13.47 4.13 2.08
N HIS A 49 12.29 4.62 2.46
CA HIS A 49 12.07 5.22 3.77
C HIS A 49 11.90 4.16 4.88
N ILE A 50 11.39 2.96 4.57
CA ILE A 50 11.34 1.83 5.52
C ILE A 50 12.74 1.47 6.03
N LYS A 51 13.74 1.37 5.14
CA LYS A 51 15.14 1.10 5.55
C LYS A 51 15.69 2.19 6.47
N SER A 52 15.34 3.44 6.20
CA SER A 52 15.71 4.57 7.06
C SER A 52 15.06 4.46 8.46
N LEU A 53 13.81 4.00 8.54
CA LEU A 53 13.13 3.74 9.81
C LEU A 53 13.76 2.57 10.59
N GLU A 54 14.23 1.52 9.92
CA GLU A 54 14.97 0.43 10.54
C GLU A 54 16.26 0.93 11.21
N VAL A 55 16.95 1.88 10.59
CA VAL A 55 18.15 2.51 11.16
C VAL A 55 17.80 3.33 12.41
N VAL A 56 16.69 4.06 12.41
CA VAL A 56 16.17 4.78 13.59
C VAL A 56 15.83 3.80 14.71
N MET A 57 15.13 2.69 14.39
CA MET A 57 14.78 1.63 15.33
C MET A 57 16.03 0.98 15.95
N HIS A 58 17.05 0.70 15.14
CA HIS A 58 18.30 0.15 15.63
C HIS A 58 19.01 1.12 16.57
N SER A 59 19.07 2.41 16.20
CA SER A 59 19.67 3.47 17.03
C SER A 59 18.96 3.59 18.39
N LEU A 60 17.64 3.46 18.41
CA LEU A 60 16.85 3.43 19.64
C LEU A 60 17.12 2.23 20.52
N LYS A 61 17.29 1.05 19.94
CA LYS A 61 17.64 -0.17 20.70
C LYS A 61 18.99 0.01 21.39
N THR A 62 19.97 0.52 20.66
CA THR A 62 21.31 0.81 21.20
C THR A 62 21.24 1.87 22.31
N LEU A 63 20.47 2.94 22.12
CA LEU A 63 20.30 3.98 23.13
C LEU A 63 19.62 3.43 24.40
N LYS A 64 18.57 2.60 24.26
CA LYS A 64 17.90 1.96 25.39
C LYS A 64 18.83 1.10 26.24
N THR A 65 19.79 0.41 25.63
CA THR A 65 20.76 -0.41 26.37
C THR A 65 21.80 0.41 27.15
N SER A 66 21.96 1.69 26.82
CA SER A 66 22.97 2.58 27.43
C SER A 66 22.38 3.65 28.35
N MET A 67 21.05 3.83 28.36
CA MET A 67 20.36 4.82 29.19
C MET A 67 19.95 4.27 30.57
N SER A 68 19.74 5.20 31.50
CA SER A 68 19.23 4.91 32.85
C SER A 68 17.85 4.20 32.79
N PRO A 69 17.53 3.30 33.75
CA PRO A 69 16.24 2.60 33.84
C PRO A 69 15.01 3.53 33.82
N ALA A 70 15.16 4.77 34.28
CA ALA A 70 14.09 5.78 34.25
C ALA A 70 13.56 6.07 32.83
N PHE A 71 14.38 5.85 31.80
CA PHE A 71 14.03 6.07 30.40
C PHE A 71 13.54 4.81 29.68
N ALA A 72 13.63 3.64 30.33
CA ALA A 72 13.32 2.36 29.69
C ALA A 72 11.86 2.27 29.25
N SER A 73 10.91 2.80 30.04
CA SER A 73 9.48 2.77 29.72
C SER A 73 9.12 3.70 28.54
N PRO A 74 9.47 5.01 28.55
CA PRO A 74 9.28 5.88 27.40
C PRO A 74 9.96 5.39 26.12
N LEU A 75 11.20 4.88 26.21
CA LEU A 75 11.91 4.32 25.05
C LEU A 75 11.25 3.05 24.51
N SER A 76 10.64 2.23 25.36
CA SER A 76 9.89 1.05 24.92
C SER A 76 8.62 1.44 24.19
N LEU A 77 7.85 2.39 24.75
CA LEU A 77 6.66 2.92 24.07
C LEU A 77 7.01 3.53 22.71
N PHE A 78 8.15 4.23 22.64
CA PHE A 78 8.66 4.81 21.41
C PHE A 78 9.06 3.76 20.37
N GLN A 79 9.73 2.69 20.80
CA GLN A 79 10.05 1.53 19.96
C GLN A 79 8.78 0.84 19.45
N ASP A 80 7.80 0.62 20.31
CA ASP A 80 6.57 -0.07 19.93
C ASP A 80 5.77 0.73 18.89
N LYS A 81 5.70 2.06 19.06
CA LYS A 81 5.05 2.96 18.08
C LYS A 81 5.83 3.02 16.76
N LEU A 82 7.16 3.14 16.81
CA LEU A 82 8.00 3.11 15.61
C LEU A 82 7.82 1.80 14.84
N LYS A 83 7.71 0.68 15.58
CA LYS A 83 7.54 -0.65 14.98
C LYS A 83 6.20 -0.77 14.27
N LYS A 84 5.09 -0.40 14.93
CA LYS A 84 3.76 -0.41 14.29
C LYS A 84 3.72 0.40 12.99
N MET A 85 4.37 1.56 13.01
CA MET A 85 4.48 2.42 11.84
C MET A 85 5.32 1.78 10.73
N MET A 86 6.43 1.12 11.06
CA MET A 86 7.23 0.35 10.09
C MET A 86 6.44 -0.81 9.49
N ASP A 87 5.72 -1.57 10.32
CA ASP A 87 4.89 -2.69 9.90
C ASP A 87 3.79 -2.18 8.92
N SER A 88 3.12 -1.07 9.26
CA SER A 88 2.10 -0.45 8.40
C SER A 88 2.67 0.09 7.08
N ALA A 89 3.87 0.69 7.11
CA ALA A 89 4.56 1.16 5.91
C ALA A 89 4.98 -0.01 5.00
N ALA A 90 5.41 -1.15 5.58
CA ALA A 90 5.76 -2.35 4.84
C ALA A 90 4.55 -2.99 4.15
N GLU A 91 3.42 -3.07 4.84
CA GLU A 91 2.14 -3.53 4.26
C GLU A 91 1.71 -2.64 3.08
N LEU A 92 1.74 -1.32 3.26
CA LEU A 92 1.44 -0.36 2.19
C LEU A 92 2.41 -0.50 1.00
N ASN A 93 3.71 -0.69 1.27
CA ASN A 93 4.71 -0.87 0.22
C ASN A 93 4.52 -2.16 -0.58
N ALA A 94 4.21 -3.27 0.10
CA ALA A 94 3.91 -4.54 -0.56
C ALA A 94 2.70 -4.39 -1.48
N PHE A 95 1.66 -3.72 -1.00
CA PHE A 95 0.47 -3.43 -1.78
C PHE A 95 0.75 -2.54 -3.02
N LEU A 96 1.52 -1.46 -2.86
CA LEU A 96 1.93 -0.60 -4.00
C LEU A 96 2.81 -1.34 -5.01
N THR A 97 3.65 -2.26 -4.54
CA THR A 97 4.47 -3.11 -5.40
C THR A 97 3.59 -4.06 -6.22
N SER A 98 2.57 -4.69 -5.60
CA SER A 98 1.59 -5.50 -6.33
C SER A 98 0.81 -4.69 -7.37
N ILE A 99 0.54 -3.41 -7.12
CA ILE A 99 -0.07 -2.50 -8.13
C ILE A 99 0.86 -2.29 -9.31
N GLU A 100 2.14 -2.06 -9.06
CA GLU A 100 3.11 -1.82 -10.13
C GLU A 100 3.38 -3.10 -10.95
N GLU A 101 3.52 -4.24 -10.28
CA GLU A 101 3.65 -5.56 -10.92
C GLU A 101 2.47 -5.84 -11.84
N ILE A 102 1.23 -5.70 -11.35
CA ILE A 102 0.07 -5.98 -12.20
C ILE A 102 -0.07 -4.98 -13.37
N LYS A 103 0.38 -3.74 -13.19
CA LYS A 103 0.43 -2.75 -14.29
C LYS A 103 1.43 -3.18 -15.36
N ASN A 104 2.55 -3.77 -14.97
CA ASN A 104 3.53 -4.35 -15.90
C ASN A 104 2.94 -5.58 -16.61
N ASP A 105 2.27 -6.48 -15.89
CA ASP A 105 1.59 -7.63 -16.50
C ASP A 105 0.53 -7.20 -17.52
N LEU A 106 -0.21 -6.10 -17.24
CA LEU A 106 -1.15 -5.51 -18.21
C LEU A 106 -0.47 -4.99 -19.48
N VAL A 107 0.84 -4.71 -19.47
CA VAL A 107 1.62 -4.37 -20.67
C VAL A 107 1.86 -5.58 -21.54
N GLU A 108 2.02 -6.74 -20.92
CA GLU A 108 2.33 -7.99 -21.61
C GLU A 108 1.09 -8.63 -22.26
N ILE A 109 -0.12 -8.21 -21.86
CA ILE A 109 -1.36 -8.66 -22.50
C ILE A 109 -1.34 -8.34 -24.00
N ASN A 110 -1.45 -9.38 -24.82
CA ASN A 110 -1.72 -9.24 -26.24
C ASN A 110 -3.21 -8.92 -26.45
N PRO A 111 -3.58 -7.77 -27.04
CA PRO A 111 -4.98 -7.42 -27.26
C PRO A 111 -5.74 -8.45 -28.12
N VAL A 112 -5.02 -9.22 -28.95
CA VAL A 112 -5.61 -10.29 -29.77
C VAL A 112 -6.24 -11.39 -28.92
N ASP A 113 -5.68 -11.69 -27.74
CA ASP A 113 -6.22 -12.72 -26.84
C ASP A 113 -7.55 -12.32 -26.22
N ILE A 114 -7.77 -11.02 -26.00
CA ILE A 114 -9.07 -10.52 -25.55
C ILE A 114 -10.06 -10.49 -26.73
N VAL A 115 -9.60 -10.03 -27.90
CA VAL A 115 -10.44 -9.97 -29.12
C VAL A 115 -10.86 -11.38 -29.56
N SER A 116 -10.04 -12.41 -29.33
CA SER A 116 -10.36 -13.77 -29.74
C SER A 116 -11.62 -14.30 -29.06
N PHE A 117 -11.97 -13.82 -27.85
CA PHE A 117 -13.23 -14.18 -27.19
C PHE A 117 -14.47 -13.73 -27.96
N TYR A 118 -14.34 -12.75 -28.87
CA TYR A 118 -15.41 -12.33 -29.76
C TYR A 118 -15.96 -13.49 -30.62
N LYS A 119 -15.17 -14.54 -30.88
CA LYS A 119 -15.60 -15.70 -31.69
C LYS A 119 -16.69 -16.54 -31.02
N TYR A 120 -16.82 -16.47 -29.69
CA TYR A 120 -17.77 -17.31 -28.95
C TYR A 120 -19.18 -16.75 -29.00
N THR A 121 -20.10 -17.50 -29.60
CA THR A 121 -21.55 -17.23 -29.53
C THR A 121 -22.10 -17.46 -28.12
N ILE A 122 -21.59 -18.50 -27.45
CA ILE A 122 -21.85 -18.80 -26.04
C ILE A 122 -20.48 -18.84 -25.36
N VAL A 123 -20.25 -17.92 -24.42
CA VAL A 123 -18.98 -17.79 -23.71
C VAL A 123 -19.08 -18.48 -22.35
N PRO A 124 -18.01 -19.08 -21.83
CA PRO A 124 -18.00 -19.56 -20.45
C PRO A 124 -18.32 -18.42 -19.48
N LEU A 125 -19.16 -18.68 -18.47
CA LEU A 125 -19.64 -17.67 -17.52
C LEU A 125 -18.49 -16.91 -16.86
N LYS A 126 -17.42 -17.62 -16.45
CA LYS A 126 -16.20 -17.02 -15.88
C LYS A 126 -15.57 -15.95 -16.78
N VAL A 127 -15.48 -16.19 -18.09
CA VAL A 127 -14.89 -15.24 -19.04
C VAL A 127 -15.77 -14.00 -19.16
N PHE A 128 -17.09 -14.19 -19.24
CA PHE A 128 -18.05 -13.09 -19.23
C PHE A 128 -17.89 -12.24 -17.97
N ASP A 129 -17.85 -12.86 -16.80
CA ASP A 129 -17.79 -12.16 -15.51
C ASP A 129 -16.49 -11.38 -15.34
N ILE A 130 -15.34 -11.96 -15.71
CA ILE A 130 -14.03 -11.28 -15.66
C ILE A 130 -14.01 -10.06 -16.59
N LEU A 131 -14.39 -10.24 -17.86
CA LEU A 131 -14.38 -9.15 -18.84
C LEU A 131 -15.39 -8.07 -18.48
N LYS A 132 -16.55 -8.46 -17.94
CA LYS A 132 -17.54 -7.52 -17.44
C LYS A 132 -17.00 -6.73 -16.25
N ALA A 133 -16.41 -7.40 -15.26
CA ALA A 133 -15.84 -6.73 -14.09
C ALA A 133 -14.73 -5.75 -14.51
N PHE A 134 -13.85 -6.16 -15.44
CA PHE A 134 -12.85 -5.28 -16.04
C PHE A 134 -13.46 -4.00 -16.63
N LEU A 135 -14.47 -4.13 -17.48
CA LEU A 135 -15.14 -2.98 -18.09
C LEU A 135 -15.88 -2.10 -17.05
N LEU A 136 -16.46 -2.71 -16.02
CA LEU A 136 -17.11 -1.99 -14.91
C LEU A 136 -16.11 -1.14 -14.11
N VAL A 137 -14.92 -1.67 -13.82
CA VAL A 137 -13.83 -0.89 -13.18
C VAL A 137 -13.45 0.29 -14.06
N LEU A 138 -13.43 0.11 -15.39
CA LEU A 138 -13.19 1.18 -16.36
C LEU A 138 -14.38 2.15 -16.55
N GLN A 139 -15.36 2.12 -15.65
CA GLN A 139 -16.54 2.99 -15.59
C GLN A 139 -17.47 2.86 -16.80
N LYS A 140 -17.52 1.67 -17.41
CA LYS A 140 -18.60 1.36 -18.34
C LYS A 140 -19.90 1.19 -17.56
N ASP A 141 -20.98 1.71 -18.11
CA ASP A 141 -22.27 1.70 -17.43
C ASP A 141 -22.75 0.26 -17.20
N HIS A 142 -22.93 -0.11 -15.93
CA HIS A 142 -23.46 -1.42 -15.55
C HIS A 142 -24.83 -1.74 -16.15
N LEU A 143 -25.64 -0.71 -16.48
CA LEU A 143 -26.93 -0.88 -17.14
C LEU A 143 -26.77 -1.31 -18.59
N THR A 144 -25.67 -0.95 -19.25
CA THR A 144 -25.39 -1.35 -20.62
C THR A 144 -24.67 -2.68 -20.70
N LEU A 145 -24.00 -3.15 -19.64
CA LEU A 145 -23.28 -4.43 -19.59
C LEU A 145 -24.08 -5.58 -18.96
N GLN A 146 -25.33 -5.80 -19.37
CA GLN A 146 -26.16 -6.85 -18.76
C GLN A 146 -25.95 -8.23 -19.36
N ARG A 147 -25.69 -8.33 -20.67
CA ARG A 147 -25.63 -9.59 -21.41
C ARG A 147 -24.28 -9.76 -22.08
N TRP A 148 -23.94 -11.00 -22.45
CA TRP A 148 -22.68 -11.29 -23.15
C TRP A 148 -22.49 -10.44 -24.40
N TRP A 149 -23.53 -10.21 -25.20
CA TRP A 149 -23.41 -9.41 -26.43
C TRP A 149 -22.94 -7.96 -26.17
N ASP A 150 -23.24 -7.39 -24.99
CA ASP A 150 -22.84 -6.03 -24.63
C ASP A 150 -21.33 -5.98 -24.34
N VAL A 151 -20.86 -6.93 -23.52
CA VAL A 151 -19.44 -7.10 -23.21
C VAL A 151 -18.66 -7.44 -24.49
N ARG A 152 -19.19 -8.35 -25.30
CA ARG A 152 -18.64 -8.75 -26.59
C ARG A 152 -18.46 -7.55 -27.53
N ASN A 153 -19.40 -6.61 -27.54
CA ASN A 153 -19.28 -5.39 -28.33
C ASN A 153 -18.14 -4.51 -27.82
N GLU A 154 -17.98 -4.31 -26.51
CA GLU A 154 -16.88 -3.51 -25.97
C GLU A 154 -15.50 -4.11 -26.25
N VAL A 155 -15.37 -5.44 -26.20
CA VAL A 155 -14.12 -6.13 -26.54
C VAL A 155 -13.99 -6.48 -28.03
N SER A 156 -14.93 -6.01 -28.87
CA SER A 156 -14.84 -6.21 -30.31
C SER A 156 -13.85 -5.21 -30.93
N GLY A 157 -12.78 -5.76 -31.47
CA GLY A 157 -11.79 -5.00 -32.24
C GLY A 157 -10.59 -4.55 -31.43
N TYR A 158 -9.43 -4.71 -32.05
CA TYR A 158 -8.11 -4.48 -31.48
C TYR A 158 -7.94 -3.09 -30.85
N ASN A 159 -8.38 -2.04 -31.55
CA ASN A 159 -8.22 -0.66 -31.09
C ASN A 159 -9.00 -0.36 -29.81
N ARG A 160 -10.21 -0.93 -29.66
CA ARG A 160 -11.01 -0.73 -28.43
C ARG A 160 -10.34 -1.40 -27.24
N VAL A 161 -9.95 -2.65 -27.40
CA VAL A 161 -9.23 -3.41 -26.37
C VAL A 161 -7.93 -2.71 -25.98
N THR A 162 -7.14 -2.26 -26.96
CA THR A 162 -5.90 -1.49 -26.71
C THR A 162 -6.19 -0.23 -25.89
N ASN A 163 -7.27 0.49 -26.18
CA ASN A 163 -7.67 1.66 -25.42
C ASN A 163 -8.11 1.31 -23.99
N HIS A 164 -8.83 0.19 -23.79
CA HIS A 164 -9.21 -0.28 -22.46
C HIS A 164 -7.99 -0.67 -21.62
N LEU A 165 -7.02 -1.39 -22.21
CA LEU A 165 -5.76 -1.72 -21.52
C LEU A 165 -4.95 -0.46 -21.19
N ALA A 166 -4.90 0.51 -22.09
CA ALA A 166 -4.24 1.79 -21.82
C ALA A 166 -4.95 2.59 -20.69
N GLN A 167 -6.28 2.52 -20.63
CA GLN A 167 -7.07 3.13 -19.56
C GLN A 167 -6.83 2.41 -18.22
N ALA A 168 -6.80 1.08 -18.21
CA ALA A 168 -6.52 0.27 -17.03
C ALA A 168 -5.15 0.59 -16.40
N LYS A 169 -4.12 0.77 -17.24
CA LYS A 169 -2.77 1.18 -16.78
C LYS A 169 -2.76 2.54 -16.07
N LYS A 170 -3.63 3.46 -16.52
CA LYS A 170 -3.73 4.82 -15.98
C LYS A 170 -4.82 4.95 -14.91
N TYR A 171 -5.48 3.85 -14.55
CA TYR A 171 -6.60 3.89 -13.63
C TYR A 171 -6.10 4.30 -12.24
N SER A 172 -6.85 5.21 -11.62
CA SER A 172 -6.71 5.62 -10.22
C SER A 172 -8.11 5.47 -9.61
N PRO A 173 -8.26 4.77 -8.48
CA PRO A 173 -9.57 4.50 -7.91
C PRO A 173 -10.17 5.79 -7.34
N VAL A 174 -11.13 6.34 -8.06
CA VAL A 174 -11.88 7.53 -7.64
C VAL A 174 -13.39 7.25 -7.53
N VAL A 175 -13.90 6.12 -8.05
CA VAL A 175 -15.36 5.86 -8.13
C VAL A 175 -15.78 4.65 -7.29
N LEU A 176 -16.07 4.89 -6.02
CA LEU A 176 -16.53 3.90 -5.03
C LEU A 176 -17.80 3.14 -5.41
N ASN A 177 -18.73 3.75 -6.15
CA ASN A 177 -20.07 3.19 -6.35
C ASN A 177 -20.11 1.92 -7.23
N MET A 178 -19.18 1.77 -8.18
CA MET A 178 -19.11 0.57 -9.02
C MET A 178 -18.40 -0.60 -8.32
N LEU A 179 -17.59 -0.30 -7.30
CA LEU A 179 -16.72 -1.28 -6.65
C LEU A 179 -17.50 -2.13 -5.65
N ASN A 180 -18.48 -1.53 -4.96
CA ASN A 180 -19.46 -2.28 -4.15
C ASN A 180 -20.28 -3.29 -4.98
N ILE A 181 -20.58 -2.96 -6.25
CA ILE A 181 -21.29 -3.88 -7.15
C ILE A 181 -20.37 -5.04 -7.54
N ILE A 182 -19.08 -4.75 -7.77
CA ILE A 182 -18.10 -5.77 -8.14
C ILE A 182 -17.83 -6.71 -6.97
N GLU A 183 -17.66 -6.15 -5.78
CA GLU A 183 -17.44 -6.89 -4.54
C GLU A 183 -18.62 -7.81 -4.21
N ALA A 184 -19.85 -7.27 -4.21
CA ALA A 184 -21.04 -8.03 -3.86
C ALA A 184 -21.42 -9.13 -4.87
N ARG A 185 -20.97 -9.03 -6.13
CA ARG A 185 -21.37 -9.97 -7.20
C ARG A 185 -20.26 -10.89 -7.70
N TYR A 186 -19.00 -10.45 -7.66
CA TYR A 186 -17.89 -11.14 -8.33
C TYR A 186 -16.76 -11.53 -7.37
N LEU A 187 -16.54 -10.79 -6.28
CA LEU A 187 -15.51 -11.16 -5.29
C LEU A 187 -15.94 -12.28 -4.35
N CYS A 188 -17.23 -12.37 -4.03
CA CYS A 188 -17.78 -13.44 -3.21
C CYS A 188 -17.96 -14.76 -3.99
N ASP A 189 -17.64 -14.80 -5.28
CA ASP A 189 -17.75 -16.01 -6.10
C ASP A 189 -16.47 -16.87 -5.98
N PRO A 190 -16.53 -18.07 -5.37
CA PRO A 190 -15.37 -18.97 -5.26
C PRO A 190 -14.79 -19.38 -6.62
N TYR A 191 -15.58 -19.27 -7.69
CA TYR A 191 -15.15 -19.60 -9.04
C TYR A 191 -14.19 -18.58 -9.66
N LEU A 192 -14.16 -17.35 -9.13
CA LEU A 192 -13.24 -16.28 -9.52
C LEU A 192 -12.00 -16.23 -8.62
N SER A 193 -12.06 -16.69 -7.37
CA SER A 193 -10.86 -16.78 -6.50
C SER A 193 -9.86 -17.88 -6.92
N LEU A 194 -10.22 -18.74 -7.88
CA LEU A 194 -9.53 -20.00 -8.21
C LEU A 194 -9.06 -20.09 -9.67
N ILE A 195 -8.65 -18.98 -10.30
CA ILE A 195 -7.85 -19.11 -11.53
C ILE A 195 -6.43 -19.53 -11.13
N ASN A 196 -6.26 -20.84 -10.90
CA ASN A 196 -4.94 -21.46 -10.95
C ASN A 196 -4.49 -21.42 -12.41
N VAL A 197 -3.64 -20.45 -12.73
CA VAL A 197 -2.93 -20.41 -14.00
C VAL A 197 -1.81 -21.43 -13.90
N ASP A 198 -1.94 -22.53 -14.63
CA ASP A 198 -0.84 -23.48 -14.83
C ASP A 198 0.14 -22.91 -15.88
N GLU A 199 1.42 -23.30 -15.83
CA GLU A 199 2.43 -22.89 -16.81
C GLU A 199 2.07 -23.35 -18.24
N ASP A 200 1.31 -24.44 -18.37
CA ASP A 200 0.80 -24.96 -19.65
C ASP A 200 -0.51 -24.27 -20.13
N SER A 201 -0.96 -23.22 -19.45
CA SER A 201 -2.22 -22.53 -19.78
C SER A 201 -2.14 -21.82 -21.14
N SER A 202 -3.26 -21.79 -21.85
CA SER A 202 -3.37 -21.01 -23.10
C SER A 202 -3.17 -19.50 -22.86
N SER A 203 -2.67 -18.78 -23.87
CA SER A 203 -2.49 -17.31 -23.82
C SER A 203 -3.78 -16.57 -23.43
N GLU A 204 -4.93 -17.07 -23.89
CA GLU A 204 -6.27 -16.56 -23.54
C GLU A 204 -6.55 -16.69 -22.02
N GLN A 205 -6.14 -17.79 -21.38
CA GLN A 205 -6.32 -18.01 -19.94
C GLN A 205 -5.36 -17.15 -19.11
N LEU A 206 -4.10 -17.02 -19.53
CA LEU A 206 -3.14 -16.14 -18.87
C LEU A 206 -3.62 -14.69 -18.90
N THR A 207 -4.10 -14.23 -20.06
CA THR A 207 -4.69 -12.90 -20.23
C THR A 207 -5.86 -12.66 -19.27
N LEU A 208 -6.80 -13.61 -19.18
CA LEU A 208 -7.93 -13.50 -18.25
C LEU A 208 -7.49 -13.48 -16.78
N ALA A 209 -6.45 -14.23 -16.44
CA ALA A 209 -5.93 -14.24 -15.08
C ALA A 209 -5.28 -12.92 -14.69
N ILE A 210 -4.51 -12.31 -15.59
CA ILE A 210 -3.93 -10.97 -15.39
C ILE A 210 -5.06 -9.95 -15.21
N ILE A 211 -6.07 -9.97 -16.09
CA ILE A 211 -7.24 -9.08 -15.98
C ILE A 211 -7.94 -9.27 -14.64
N LEU A 212 -8.16 -10.52 -14.22
CA LEU A 212 -8.81 -10.80 -12.95
C LEU A 212 -7.98 -10.30 -11.77
N LYS A 213 -6.69 -10.64 -11.70
CA LYS A 213 -5.78 -10.13 -10.65
C LYS A 213 -5.82 -8.61 -10.58
N TRP A 214 -5.81 -7.93 -11.72
CA TRP A 214 -5.94 -6.47 -11.77
C TRP A 214 -7.29 -5.99 -11.21
N VAL A 215 -8.41 -6.58 -11.63
CA VAL A 215 -9.74 -6.24 -11.10
C VAL A 215 -9.80 -6.43 -9.58
N LEU A 216 -9.34 -7.57 -9.08
CA LEU A 216 -9.30 -7.86 -7.64
C LEU A 216 -8.50 -6.80 -6.90
N LEU A 217 -7.33 -6.43 -7.44
CA LEU A 217 -6.46 -5.43 -6.82
C LEU A 217 -7.09 -4.04 -6.81
N MET A 218 -7.74 -3.62 -7.89
CA MET A 218 -8.42 -2.32 -7.97
C MET A 218 -9.62 -2.23 -7.03
N VAL A 219 -10.35 -3.34 -6.83
CA VAL A 219 -11.41 -3.40 -5.83
C VAL A 219 -10.82 -3.30 -4.42
N ASN A 220 -9.81 -4.11 -4.11
CA ASN A 220 -9.13 -4.07 -2.80
C ASN A 220 -8.51 -2.69 -2.49
N GLU A 221 -7.92 -2.01 -3.49
CA GLU A 221 -7.41 -0.63 -3.35
C GLU A 221 -8.50 0.33 -2.90
N SER A 222 -9.71 0.16 -3.45
CA SER A 222 -10.81 1.08 -3.26
C SER A 222 -11.63 0.84 -2.00
N THR A 223 -11.76 -0.42 -1.58
CA THR A 223 -12.65 -0.82 -0.50
C THR A 223 -11.96 -0.66 0.87
N VAL A 224 -10.70 -1.07 1.00
CA VAL A 224 -10.15 -1.36 2.33
C VAL A 224 -8.68 -0.94 2.46
N HIS A 225 -7.77 -1.50 1.65
CA HIS A 225 -6.36 -1.51 2.05
C HIS A 225 -5.63 -0.18 1.97
N TYR A 226 -5.75 0.60 0.88
CA TYR A 226 -5.00 1.85 0.81
C TYR A 226 -5.50 2.89 1.83
N LYS A 227 -6.81 2.95 2.06
CA LYS A 227 -7.41 3.86 3.05
C LYS A 227 -7.13 3.43 4.48
N GLU A 228 -7.23 2.15 4.79
CA GLU A 228 -6.98 1.64 6.13
C GLU A 228 -5.49 1.68 6.47
N HIS A 229 -4.60 1.11 5.66
CA HIS A 229 -3.16 1.13 5.93
C HIS A 229 -2.56 2.54 5.80
N GLY A 230 -3.07 3.36 4.87
CA GLY A 230 -2.69 4.77 4.78
C GLY A 230 -3.13 5.57 6.01
N GLY A 231 -4.36 5.35 6.47
CA GLY A 231 -4.89 5.99 7.68
C GLY A 231 -4.22 5.49 8.97
N ASP A 232 -3.90 4.20 9.06
CA ASP A 232 -3.17 3.61 10.18
C ASP A 232 -1.72 4.10 10.23
N LEU A 233 -1.08 4.26 9.07
CA LEU A 233 0.24 4.88 8.97
C LEU A 233 0.18 6.36 9.39
N GLU A 234 -0.78 7.14 8.92
CA GLU A 234 -0.98 8.54 9.31
C GLU A 234 -1.25 8.70 10.81
N LYS A 235 -2.09 7.82 11.38
CA LYS A 235 -2.35 7.75 12.81
C LYS A 235 -1.09 7.40 13.59
N ALA A 236 -0.32 6.40 13.13
CA ALA A 236 0.94 6.01 13.76
C ALA A 236 1.98 7.15 13.72
N LEU A 237 2.07 7.88 12.60
CA LEU A 237 2.92 9.07 12.43
C LEU A 237 2.52 10.19 13.40
N THR A 238 1.23 10.40 13.62
CA THR A 238 0.69 11.40 14.55
C THR A 238 0.94 11.01 16.01
N GLU A 239 0.62 9.77 16.38
CA GLU A 239 0.82 9.24 17.72
C GLU A 239 2.29 9.22 18.13
N PHE A 240 3.19 9.04 17.17
CA PHE A 240 4.62 9.11 17.38
C PHE A 240 5.10 10.54 17.60
N GLU A 241 4.64 11.50 16.80
CA GLU A 241 4.98 12.92 16.94
C GLU A 241 4.58 13.47 18.32
N VAL A 242 3.41 13.09 18.83
CA VAL A 242 2.98 13.41 20.20
C VAL A 242 3.96 12.84 21.22
N CYS A 243 4.42 11.60 21.04
CA CYS A 243 5.42 10.99 21.93
C CYS A 243 6.78 11.69 21.86
N VAL A 244 7.25 12.07 20.67
CA VAL A 244 8.48 12.88 20.50
C VAL A 244 8.34 14.20 21.25
N THR A 245 7.24 14.92 21.00
CA THR A 245 6.99 16.25 21.56
C THR A 245 6.91 16.20 23.08
N LEU A 246 6.17 15.24 23.66
CA LEU A 246 6.10 15.06 25.11
C LEU A 246 7.46 14.66 25.72
N SER A 247 8.28 13.91 25.00
CA SER A 247 9.63 13.53 25.44
C SER A 247 10.63 14.69 25.38
N LEU A 248 10.36 15.71 24.56
CA LEU A 248 11.20 16.91 24.38
C LEU A 248 10.65 18.17 25.09
N ALA A 249 9.36 18.21 25.44
CA ALA A 249 8.67 19.34 26.07
C ALA A 249 9.30 19.88 27.38
N PRO A 250 9.95 19.05 28.24
CA PRO A 250 10.66 19.56 29.41
C PRO A 250 11.79 20.55 29.09
N PHE A 251 12.17 20.75 27.82
CA PHE A 251 13.25 21.62 27.38
C PHE A 251 12.81 22.86 26.57
N SER A 252 11.55 22.96 26.15
CA SER A 252 11.06 24.17 25.43
C SER A 252 10.69 25.33 26.37
N LEU A 253 10.75 25.10 27.69
CA LEU A 253 10.46 26.08 28.74
C LEU A 253 11.74 26.67 29.36
N GLN A 254 12.89 26.52 28.69
CA GLN A 254 14.11 27.30 28.99
C GLN A 254 14.11 28.61 28.20
#